data_AF-A0A8S3IFT0-F1
#
_entry.id   AF-A0A8S3IFT0-F1
#
_cell.length_a   1.000
_cell.length_b   1.000
_cell.length_c   1.000
_cell.angle_alpha   90.00
_cell.angle_beta   90.00
_cell.angle_gamma   90.00
#
_symmetry.space_group_name_H-M   'P 1'
#
loop_
_entity.id
_entity.type
_entity.pdbx_description
1 polymer ?
#
loop_
_entity_poly.entity_id
_entity_poly.type
_entity_poly.pdbx_seq_one_letter_code
_entity_poly.pdbx_strand_id
1 'polypeptide(L)'
;FSDTDDITCNIFSLYVTNTVYGRDLWEISVFGGSCAENAIAYLSGSNQSFEEWKKDYYVGLTIYGQLAREFGWDSFKAIFRTYENTQPELNSDQEKIDLWVKTFSEQVQKNLVPLFQLWGLIVSDAIANKLEDFDIPKIDDQFIQAVPG
;
A
#
# COMPACT_ATOMS: atom_id res chain seq x y z
N PHE A 1 -13.77 -14.72 13.61
CA PHE A 1 -12.69 -14.32 12.68
C PHE A 1 -13.34 -14.15 11.31
N SER A 2 -13.91 -12.99 11.06
CA SER A 2 -14.45 -12.61 9.75
C SER A 2 -13.87 -11.24 9.40
N ASP A 3 -13.59 -11.05 8.12
CA ASP A 3 -13.29 -9.76 7.48
C ASP A 3 -11.83 -9.26 7.50
N THR A 4 -10.84 -10.16 7.59
CA THR A 4 -9.42 -9.82 7.31
C THR A 4 -8.64 -10.80 6.42
N ASP A 5 -9.28 -11.85 5.91
CA ASP A 5 -8.81 -12.48 4.66
C ASP A 5 -9.09 -11.45 3.54
N ASP A 6 -8.17 -10.90 2.75
CA ASP A 6 -6.87 -11.45 2.41
C ASP A 6 -5.99 -10.42 1.65
N ILE A 7 -5.85 -9.19 2.15
CA ILE A 7 -5.04 -8.15 1.47
C ILE A 7 -3.59 -8.64 1.27
N THR A 8 -3.07 -9.45 2.20
CA THR A 8 -1.74 -10.05 2.11
C THR A 8 -1.65 -11.13 1.01
N CYS A 9 -2.63 -12.03 0.85
CA CYS A 9 -2.66 -12.96 -0.30
C CYS A 9 -2.79 -12.24 -1.64
N ASN A 10 -3.41 -11.05 -1.64
CA ASN A 10 -3.53 -10.24 -2.85
C ASN A 10 -2.18 -9.64 -3.27
N ILE A 11 -1.29 -9.31 -2.31
CA ILE A 11 0.10 -8.91 -2.62
C ILE A 11 0.87 -10.05 -3.30
N PHE A 12 0.72 -11.30 -2.83
CA PHE A 12 1.33 -12.46 -3.49
C PHE A 12 0.76 -12.71 -4.89
N SER A 13 -0.54 -12.48 -5.09
CA SER A 13 -1.19 -12.56 -6.41
C SER A 13 -0.66 -11.50 -7.38
N LEU A 14 -0.43 -10.26 -6.90
CA LEU A 14 0.24 -9.21 -7.68
C LEU A 14 1.68 -9.59 -8.01
N TYR A 15 2.43 -10.12 -7.04
CA TYR A 15 3.82 -10.56 -7.23
C TYR A 15 3.93 -11.63 -8.32
N VAL A 16 3.10 -12.67 -8.25
CA VAL A 16 3.08 -13.74 -9.27
C VAL A 16 2.71 -13.17 -10.65
N THR A 17 1.73 -12.28 -10.71
CA THR A 17 1.32 -11.65 -11.99
C THR A 17 2.45 -10.85 -12.62
N ASN A 18 3.18 -10.04 -11.84
CA ASN A 18 4.28 -9.24 -12.35
C ASN A 18 5.53 -10.10 -12.66
N THR A 19 5.96 -10.92 -11.72
CA THR A 19 7.28 -11.57 -11.77
C THR A 19 7.29 -12.92 -12.50
N VAL A 20 6.19 -13.68 -12.44
CA VAL A 20 6.11 -15.03 -13.04
C VAL A 20 5.51 -14.96 -14.43
N TYR A 21 4.44 -14.17 -14.61
CA TYR A 21 3.81 -13.99 -15.92
C TYR A 21 4.43 -12.86 -16.75
N GLY A 22 5.37 -12.08 -16.19
CA GLY A 22 6.12 -11.05 -16.89
C GLY A 22 5.26 -9.91 -17.43
N ARG A 23 4.08 -9.68 -16.83
CA ARG A 23 3.20 -8.59 -17.23
C ARG A 23 3.46 -7.38 -16.36
N ASP A 24 3.64 -6.22 -16.99
CA ASP A 24 3.72 -4.98 -16.23
C ASP A 24 2.40 -4.77 -15.47
N LEU A 25 2.51 -4.48 -14.17
CA LEU A 25 1.35 -4.17 -13.33
C LEU A 25 0.52 -3.04 -13.94
N TRP A 26 1.18 -2.06 -14.56
CA TRP A 26 0.55 -0.90 -15.20
C TRP A 26 -0.11 -1.21 -16.53
N GLU A 27 0.24 -2.34 -17.16
CA GLU A 27 -0.39 -2.82 -18.38
C GLU A 27 -1.53 -3.82 -18.12
N ILE A 28 -1.65 -4.36 -16.91
CA ILE A 28 -2.76 -5.22 -16.50
C ILE A 28 -3.87 -4.45 -15.81
N SER A 29 -5.07 -5.02 -15.87
CA SER A 29 -6.34 -4.41 -15.47
C SER A 29 -6.43 -3.86 -14.05
N VAL A 30 -5.48 -4.15 -13.15
CA VAL A 30 -5.48 -3.60 -11.78
C VAL A 30 -5.13 -2.11 -11.78
N PHE A 31 -4.31 -1.65 -12.74
CA PHE A 31 -3.80 -0.28 -12.82
C PHE A 31 -4.18 0.45 -14.12
N GLY A 32 -4.98 -0.19 -14.97
CA GLY A 32 -5.54 0.40 -16.18
C GLY A 32 -7.04 0.08 -16.33
N GLY A 33 -7.72 0.81 -17.21
CA GLY A 33 -9.17 0.66 -17.43
C GLY A 33 -10.00 1.00 -16.19
N SER A 34 -11.12 0.32 -16.00
CA SER A 34 -12.11 0.64 -14.95
C SER A 34 -11.57 0.57 -13.52
N CYS A 35 -10.52 -0.21 -13.25
CA CYS A 35 -9.96 -0.30 -11.89
C CYS A 35 -9.15 0.96 -11.54
N ALA A 36 -8.42 1.52 -12.50
CA ALA A 36 -7.75 2.80 -12.32
C ALA A 36 -8.77 3.94 -12.15
N GLU A 37 -9.88 3.90 -12.91
CA GLU A 37 -10.98 4.86 -12.76
C GLU A 37 -11.60 4.80 -11.36
N ASN A 38 -11.81 3.61 -10.80
CA ASN A 38 -12.29 3.45 -9.42
C ASN A 38 -11.31 4.00 -8.38
N ALA A 39 -10.02 3.73 -8.54
CA ALA A 39 -8.98 4.24 -7.66
C ALA A 39 -8.87 5.78 -7.72
N ILE A 40 -8.97 6.35 -8.92
CA ILE A 40 -9.04 7.80 -9.13
C ILE A 40 -10.31 8.37 -8.48
N ALA A 41 -11.48 7.77 -8.72
CA ALA A 41 -12.74 8.23 -8.12
C ALA A 41 -12.72 8.16 -6.59
N TYR A 42 -12.10 7.13 -6.02
CA TYR A 42 -11.86 7.02 -4.58
C TYR A 42 -11.02 8.19 -4.06
N LEU A 43 -9.88 8.45 -4.71
CA LEU A 43 -8.96 9.53 -4.30
C LEU A 43 -9.53 10.94 -4.54
N SER A 44 -10.36 11.14 -5.56
CA SER A 44 -11.03 12.43 -5.82
C SER A 44 -12.31 12.63 -5.00
N GLY A 45 -12.77 11.61 -4.25
CA GLY A 45 -13.92 11.68 -3.38
C GLY A 45 -13.69 12.49 -2.10
N SER A 46 -14.65 12.50 -1.18
CA SER A 46 -14.56 13.20 0.10
C SER A 46 -14.44 12.28 1.33
N ASN A 47 -14.34 10.96 1.12
CA ASN A 47 -14.36 9.97 2.20
C ASN A 47 -13.26 8.90 2.05
N GLN A 48 -12.00 9.33 1.92
CA GLN A 48 -10.85 8.42 1.99
C GLN A 48 -10.71 7.91 3.43
N SER A 49 -11.38 6.80 3.71
CA SER A 49 -11.29 6.11 5.00
C SER A 49 -10.90 4.66 4.80
N PHE A 50 -10.30 4.06 5.83
CA PHE A 50 -9.98 2.64 5.85
C PHE A 50 -11.21 1.75 5.57
N GLU A 51 -12.39 2.15 6.05
CA GLU A 51 -13.63 1.40 5.81
C GLU A 51 -14.07 1.43 4.35
N GLU A 52 -13.97 2.59 3.67
CA GLU A 52 -14.24 2.64 2.22
C GLU A 52 -13.14 1.94 1.42
N TRP A 53 -11.88 2.07 1.84
CA TRP A 53 -10.74 1.43 1.22
C TRP A 53 -10.86 -0.11 1.22
N LYS A 54 -11.39 -0.69 2.30
CA LYS A 54 -11.64 -2.13 2.40
C LYS A 54 -12.75 -2.63 1.48
N LYS A 55 -13.69 -1.78 1.06
CA LYS A 55 -14.85 -2.21 0.24
C LYS A 55 -14.49 -2.45 -1.22
N ASP A 56 -13.50 -1.73 -1.75
CA ASP A 56 -13.06 -1.91 -3.13
C ASP A 56 -11.66 -2.55 -3.14
N TYR A 57 -11.65 -3.82 -3.53
CA TYR A 57 -10.46 -4.63 -3.69
C TYR A 57 -9.38 -3.98 -4.57
N TYR A 58 -9.76 -3.31 -5.65
CA TYR A 58 -8.81 -2.71 -6.59
C TYR A 58 -8.20 -1.42 -6.05
N VAL A 59 -8.99 -0.61 -5.35
CA VAL A 59 -8.49 0.54 -4.57
C VAL A 59 -7.44 0.04 -3.57
N GLY A 60 -7.75 -1.04 -2.87
CA GLY A 60 -6.85 -1.65 -1.90
C GLY A 60 -5.53 -2.13 -2.50
N LEU A 61 -5.57 -2.70 -3.70
CA LEU A 61 -4.36 -3.17 -4.38
C LEU A 61 -3.50 -2.05 -4.98
N THR A 62 -4.09 -0.89 -5.24
CA THR A 62 -3.42 0.17 -5.99
C THR A 62 -2.18 0.68 -5.24
N ILE A 63 -2.29 0.92 -3.94
CA ILE A 63 -1.14 1.35 -3.12
C ILE A 63 0.01 0.33 -3.15
N TYR A 64 -0.28 -0.98 -3.14
CA TYR A 64 0.77 -2.00 -3.17
C TYR A 64 1.49 -2.08 -4.51
N GLY A 65 0.81 -1.82 -5.62
CA GLY A 65 1.50 -1.73 -6.92
C GLY A 65 2.27 -0.43 -7.09
N GLN A 66 1.84 0.69 -6.50
CA GLN A 66 2.68 1.89 -6.40
C GLN A 66 3.99 1.56 -5.65
N LEU A 67 3.89 0.90 -4.49
CA LEU A 67 5.08 0.46 -3.73
C LEU A 67 5.98 -0.50 -4.53
N ALA A 68 5.38 -1.46 -5.24
CA ALA A 68 6.14 -2.43 -6.04
C ALA A 68 6.83 -1.77 -7.24
N ARG A 69 6.19 -0.78 -7.87
CA ARG A 69 6.76 0.01 -8.97
C ARG A 69 7.96 0.82 -8.47
N GLU A 70 7.79 1.54 -7.36
CA GLU A 70 8.79 2.51 -6.91
C GLU A 70 9.95 1.88 -6.15
N PHE A 71 9.70 0.81 -5.39
CA PHE A 71 10.71 0.21 -4.52
C PHE A 71 11.06 -1.23 -4.86
N GLY A 72 10.42 -1.80 -5.90
CA GLY A 72 10.67 -3.15 -6.35
C GLY A 72 10.15 -4.24 -5.40
N TRP A 73 10.04 -5.46 -5.93
CA TRP A 73 9.58 -6.62 -5.16
C TRP A 73 10.59 -7.13 -4.13
N ASP A 74 11.87 -6.75 -4.23
CA ASP A 74 12.88 -7.14 -3.23
C ASP A 74 12.56 -6.57 -1.85
N SER A 75 12.00 -5.36 -1.80
CA SER A 75 11.52 -4.72 -0.57
C SER A 75 10.42 -5.55 0.10
N PHE A 76 9.42 -6.01 -0.67
CA PHE A 76 8.36 -6.89 -0.16
C PHE A 76 8.91 -8.22 0.37
N LYS A 77 9.82 -8.86 -0.37
CA LYS A 77 10.44 -10.13 0.06
C LYS A 77 11.23 -9.97 1.36
N ALA A 78 11.94 -8.86 1.53
CA ALA A 78 12.68 -8.57 2.76
C ALA A 78 11.73 -8.39 3.96
N ILE A 79 10.62 -7.68 3.78
CA ILE A 79 9.59 -7.48 4.80
C ILE A 79 8.93 -8.80 5.19
N PHE A 80 8.53 -9.62 4.22
CA PHE A 80 7.91 -10.93 4.50
C PHE A 80 8.84 -11.88 5.24
N ARG A 81 10.13 -11.92 4.87
CA ARG A 81 11.14 -12.66 5.63
C ARG A 81 11.29 -12.13 7.06
N THR A 82 11.16 -10.82 7.25
CA THR A 82 11.20 -10.23 8.59
C THR A 82 10.02 -10.72 9.43
N TYR A 83 8.80 -10.69 8.88
CA TYR A 83 7.61 -11.17 9.59
C TYR A 83 7.62 -12.67 9.86
N GLU A 84 8.14 -13.48 8.93
CA GLU A 84 8.31 -14.93 9.15
C GLU A 84 9.23 -15.21 10.34
N ASN A 85 10.27 -14.40 10.52
CA ASN A 85 11.23 -14.56 11.62
C ASN A 85 10.74 -13.96 12.95
N THR A 86 10.03 -12.82 12.91
CA THR A 86 9.62 -12.11 14.14
C THR A 86 8.27 -12.54 14.68
N GLN A 87 7.39 -13.08 13.82
CA GLN A 87 6.04 -13.54 14.16
C GLN A 87 5.30 -12.56 15.10
N PRO A 88 5.11 -11.29 14.68
CA PRO A 88 4.55 -10.28 15.55
C PRO A 88 3.09 -10.62 15.88
N GLU A 89 2.74 -10.59 17.17
CA GLU A 89 1.35 -10.70 17.61
C GLU A 89 0.66 -9.34 17.46
N LEU A 90 -0.35 -9.26 16.59
CA LEU A 90 -1.10 -8.05 16.29
C LEU A 90 -2.58 -8.29 16.56
N ASN A 91 -3.18 -7.45 17.39
CA ASN A 91 -4.54 -7.63 17.91
C ASN A 91 -5.53 -6.62 17.35
N SER A 92 -5.06 -5.61 16.61
CA SER A 92 -5.92 -4.60 15.97
C SER A 92 -5.46 -4.26 14.54
N ASP A 93 -6.38 -3.72 13.74
CA ASP A 93 -6.04 -3.25 12.39
C ASP A 93 -5.11 -2.04 12.42
N GLN A 94 -5.20 -1.19 13.44
CA GLN A 94 -4.28 -0.07 13.63
C GLN A 94 -2.84 -0.57 13.84
N GLU A 95 -2.63 -1.61 14.67
CA GLU A 95 -1.31 -2.20 14.87
C GLU A 95 -0.73 -2.80 13.58
N LYS A 96 -1.59 -3.37 12.71
CA LYS A 96 -1.17 -3.88 11.40
C LYS A 96 -0.75 -2.75 10.46
N ILE A 97 -1.53 -1.67 10.39
CA ILE A 97 -1.22 -0.50 9.57
C ILE A 97 0.10 0.11 10.04
N ASP A 98 0.22 0.38 11.34
CA ASP A 98 1.42 0.97 11.95
C ASP A 98 2.67 0.11 11.70
N LEU A 99 2.57 -1.21 11.91
CA LEU A 99 3.66 -2.14 11.64
C LEU A 99 4.04 -2.13 10.16
N TRP A 100 3.05 -2.19 9.27
CA TRP A 100 3.29 -2.23 7.83
C TRP A 100 3.98 -0.97 7.34
N VAL A 101 3.44 0.21 7.66
CA VAL A 101 4.01 1.48 7.20
C VAL A 101 5.40 1.70 7.80
N LYS A 102 5.59 1.41 9.08
CA LYS A 102 6.91 1.49 9.73
C LYS A 102 7.92 0.59 9.04
N THR A 103 7.62 -0.72 8.94
CA THR A 103 8.56 -1.71 8.43
C THR A 103 8.91 -1.44 6.97
N PHE A 104 7.92 -1.05 6.16
CA PHE A 104 8.17 -0.70 4.76
C PHE A 104 9.01 0.57 4.64
N SER A 105 8.66 1.63 5.37
CA SER A 105 9.39 2.90 5.37
C SER A 105 10.86 2.72 5.78
N GLU A 106 11.11 1.91 6.81
CA GLU A 106 12.46 1.54 7.23
C GLU A 106 13.18 0.70 6.16
N GLN A 107 12.49 -0.24 5.52
CA GLN A 107 13.09 -1.07 4.47
C GLN A 107 13.56 -0.25 3.26
N VAL A 108 12.82 0.80 2.89
CA VAL A 108 13.12 1.63 1.71
C VAL A 108 13.80 2.96 2.06
N GLN A 109 13.98 3.25 3.34
CA GLN A 109 14.55 4.51 3.86
C GLN A 109 13.81 5.75 3.32
N LYS A 110 12.47 5.70 3.32
CA LYS A 110 11.58 6.79 2.88
C LYS A 110 10.39 6.92 3.80
N ASN A 111 9.88 8.14 3.97
CA ASN A 111 8.67 8.39 4.73
C ASN A 111 7.44 8.10 3.86
N LEU A 112 6.81 6.95 4.08
CA LEU A 112 5.62 6.55 3.34
C LEU A 112 4.31 7.02 3.99
N VAL A 113 4.35 7.64 5.17
CA VAL A 113 3.15 8.08 5.90
C VAL A 113 2.21 8.92 5.03
N PRO A 114 2.69 9.93 4.26
CA PRO A 114 1.80 10.71 3.40
C PRO A 114 1.09 9.89 2.32
N LEU A 115 1.78 8.89 1.76
CA LEU A 115 1.20 7.99 0.76
C LEU A 115 0.08 7.15 1.38
N PHE A 116 0.31 6.54 2.54
CA PHE A 116 -0.71 5.72 3.20
C PHE A 116 -1.92 6.54 3.68
N GLN A 117 -1.68 7.74 4.22
CA GLN A 117 -2.74 8.67 4.60
C GLN A 117 -3.62 9.06 3.41
N LEU A 118 -3.03 9.26 2.24
CA LEU A 118 -3.76 9.56 1.01
C LEU A 118 -4.78 8.46 0.66
N TRP A 119 -4.42 7.20 0.91
CA TRP A 119 -5.31 6.05 0.69
C TRP A 119 -6.23 5.75 1.88
N GLY A 120 -6.34 6.66 2.86
CA GLY A 120 -7.21 6.49 4.03
C GLY A 120 -6.65 5.56 5.12
N LEU A 121 -5.37 5.17 5.01
CA LEU A 121 -4.66 4.34 5.99
C LEU A 121 -3.95 5.25 6.99
N ILE A 122 -4.66 5.63 8.06
CA ILE A 122 -4.14 6.56 9.08
C ILE A 122 -3.12 5.83 9.96
N VAL A 123 -1.90 6.38 9.99
CA VAL A 123 -0.80 5.92 10.84
C VAL A 123 -0.83 6.68 12.16
N SER A 124 -0.50 6.01 13.27
CA SER A 124 -0.46 6.69 14.57
C SER A 124 0.66 7.74 14.65
N ASP A 125 0.43 8.80 15.43
CA ASP A 125 1.43 9.87 15.64
C ASP A 125 2.78 9.33 16.11
N ALA A 126 2.77 8.26 16.92
CA ALA A 126 3.98 7.62 17.42
C ALA A 126 4.84 7.04 16.30
N ILE A 127 4.23 6.51 15.23
CA ILE A 127 4.95 6.01 14.06
C ILE A 127 5.26 7.15 13.09
N ALA A 128 4.34 8.10 12.89
CA ALA A 128 4.58 9.26 12.03
C ALA A 128 5.81 10.06 12.47
N ASN A 129 5.94 10.35 13.77
CA ASN A 129 7.09 11.04 14.33
C ASN A 129 8.39 10.25 14.18
N LYS A 130 8.35 8.92 14.23
CA LYS A 130 9.56 8.09 14.02
C LYS A 130 10.09 8.13 12.59
N LEU A 131 9.22 8.45 11.63
CA LEU A 131 9.54 8.43 10.21
C LEU A 131 9.76 9.84 9.65
N GLU A 132 9.65 10.89 10.49
CA GLU A 132 9.73 12.29 10.07
C GLU A 132 11.08 12.66 9.46
N ASP A 133 12.16 12.01 9.92
CA ASP A 133 13.52 12.23 9.43
C ASP A 133 13.78 11.64 8.03
N PHE A 134 12.91 10.75 7.54
CA PHE A 134 13.04 10.20 6.20
C PHE A 134 12.44 11.13 5.15
N ASP A 135 13.12 11.22 4.00
CA ASP A 135 12.57 11.95 2.86
C ASP A 135 11.27 11.30 2.36
N ILE A 136 10.29 12.13 2.02
CA ILE A 136 9.07 11.70 1.33
C ILE A 136 9.43 11.35 -0.12
N PRO A 137 9.03 10.16 -0.63
CA PRO A 137 9.32 9.79 -2.01
C PRO A 137 8.54 10.66 -2.99
N LYS A 138 9.16 10.98 -4.12
CA LYS A 138 8.45 11.64 -5.24
C LYS A 138 7.85 10.55 -6.12
N ILE A 139 6.56 10.30 -5.94
CA ILE A 139 5.79 9.36 -6.74
C ILE A 139 5.03 10.16 -7.79
N ASP A 140 5.30 9.88 -9.07
CA ASP A 140 4.67 10.55 -10.20
C ASP A 140 3.84 9.53 -10.99
N ASP A 141 2.57 9.44 -10.64
CA ASP A 141 1.60 8.58 -11.33
C ASP A 141 0.21 9.22 -11.40
N GLN A 142 -0.65 8.60 -12.21
CA GLN A 142 -2.01 9.07 -12.48
C GLN A 142 -2.88 9.18 -11.22
N PHE A 143 -2.57 8.46 -10.14
CA PHE A 143 -3.36 8.48 -8.91
C PHE A 143 -3.00 9.68 -8.06
N ILE A 144 -1.69 9.93 -7.88
CA ILE A 144 -1.21 11.12 -7.16
C ILE A 144 -1.63 12.40 -7.89
N GLN A 145 -1.58 12.41 -9.22
CA GLN A 145 -2.03 13.55 -10.04
C GLN A 145 -3.54 13.81 -9.99
N ALA A 146 -4.35 12.80 -9.63
CA ALA A 146 -5.81 12.91 -9.56
C ALA A 146 -6.33 13.45 -8.23
N VAL A 147 -5.45 13.63 -7.24
CA VAL A 147 -5.80 14.21 -5.94
C VAL A 147 -5.95 15.73 -6.11
N PRO A 148 -7.12 16.31 -5.80
CA PRO A 148 -7.28 17.76 -5.82
C PRO A 148 -6.35 18.40 -4.76
N GLY A 149 -5.56 19.39 -5.19
CA GLY A 149 -4.62 20.13 -4.34
C GLY A 149 -5.26 21.16 -3.43
#